data_AF-A0AAU9TEV3-F1
#
_entry.id   AF-A0AAU9TEV3-F1
#
_cell.length_a   1.000
_cell.length_b   1.000
_cell.length_c   1.000
_cell.angle_alpha   90.00
_cell.angle_beta   90.00
_cell.angle_gamma   90.00
#
_symmetry.space_group_name_H-M   'P 1'
#
loop_
_entity.id
_entity.type
_entity.pdbx_description
1 polymer ?
#
loop_
_entity_poly.entity_id
_entity_poly.type
_entity_poly.pdbx_seq_one_letter_code
_entity_poly.pdbx_strand_id
1 'polypeptide(L)'
;MSSVDELENASLYFTNLVQELCTSNFYSTLAMGIRHKIEEKRRLRRVWQLSRHLSDKSALNRAIKELKSLLRATANETVRQTLELMSPLGRGERSLRKSTKYLNKVRIPIPPIRNGNTWARTDIEKAETLVTHLAAVFKPNEAQGDDDPDIDFILNQDFQLMFRPHQHHPVKY
;
A
#
# COMPACT_ATOMS: atom_id res chain seq x y z
N MET A 1 -39.76 38.88 9.72
CA MET A 1 -39.60 37.80 8.72
C MET A 1 -38.20 37.97 8.17
N SER A 2 -37.23 37.13 8.56
CA SER A 2 -35.89 37.19 7.92
C SER A 2 -36.08 36.96 6.43
N SER A 3 -35.41 37.77 5.61
CA SER A 3 -35.52 37.68 4.16
C SER A 3 -35.04 36.29 3.73
N VAL A 4 -35.76 35.66 2.80
CA VAL A 4 -35.35 34.38 2.19
C VAL A 4 -33.91 34.48 1.67
N ASP A 5 -33.50 35.66 1.22
CA ASP A 5 -32.15 35.98 0.76
C ASP A 5 -31.10 35.89 1.88
N GLU A 6 -31.44 36.22 3.14
CA GLU A 6 -30.52 36.08 4.27
C GLU A 6 -30.24 34.61 4.57
N LEU A 7 -31.26 33.75 4.45
CA LEU A 7 -31.13 32.32 4.69
C LEU A 7 -30.31 31.66 3.58
N GLU A 8 -30.53 32.05 2.33
CA GLU A 8 -29.80 31.54 1.18
C GLU A 8 -28.33 31.97 1.21
N ASN A 9 -28.07 33.23 1.56
CA ASN A 9 -26.71 33.75 1.71
C ASN A 9 -25.97 33.11 2.90
N ALA A 10 -26.66 32.84 4.02
CA ALA A 10 -26.10 32.12 5.15
C ALA A 10 -25.78 30.66 4.81
N SER A 11 -26.65 30.00 4.03
CA SER A 11 -26.41 28.64 3.54
C SER A 11 -25.19 28.60 2.62
N LEU A 12 -25.10 29.55 1.69
CA LEU A 12 -23.98 29.69 0.76
C LEU A 12 -22.65 29.98 1.48
N TYR A 13 -22.67 30.82 2.52
CA TYR A 13 -21.52 31.07 3.37
C TYR A 13 -21.07 29.79 4.10
N PHE A 14 -22.01 29.03 4.67
CA PHE A 14 -21.71 27.79 5.38
C PHE A 14 -21.15 26.71 4.44
N THR A 15 -21.71 26.56 3.25
CA THR A 15 -21.22 25.58 2.27
C THR A 15 -19.84 25.95 1.77
N ASN A 16 -19.60 27.22 1.43
CA ASN A 16 -18.28 27.69 1.02
C ASN A 16 -17.24 27.52 2.14
N LEU A 17 -17.60 27.81 3.39
CA LEU A 17 -16.72 27.60 4.55
C LEU A 17 -16.38 26.11 4.75
N VAL A 18 -17.38 25.23 4.68
CA VAL A 18 -17.16 23.77 4.74
C VAL A 18 -16.31 23.30 3.56
N GLN A 19 -16.54 23.84 2.37
CA GLN A 19 -15.81 23.49 1.15
C GLN A 19 -14.35 23.97 1.22
N GLU A 20 -14.09 25.16 1.77
CA GLU A 20 -12.75 25.69 2.04
C GLU A 20 -12.02 24.87 3.11
N LEU A 21 -12.71 24.44 4.17
CA LEU A 21 -12.16 23.54 5.19
C LEU A 21 -11.93 22.10 4.67
N CYS A 22 -12.77 21.59 3.79
CA CYS A 22 -12.62 20.26 3.18
C CYS A 22 -11.59 20.21 2.04
N THR A 23 -11.33 21.34 1.37
CA THR A 23 -10.31 21.47 0.30
C THR A 23 -8.94 21.88 0.85
N SER A 24 -8.88 22.63 1.96
CA SER A 24 -7.66 22.88 2.76
C SER A 24 -7.21 21.65 3.57
N ASN A 25 -7.45 20.47 3.02
CA ASN A 25 -7.20 19.18 3.60
C ASN A 25 -5.70 19.01 3.86
N PHE A 26 -5.24 19.47 5.02
CA PHE A 26 -3.84 19.39 5.47
C PHE A 26 -3.38 17.92 5.53
N TYR A 27 -4.33 17.02 5.79
CA TYR A 27 -4.16 15.58 5.72
C TYR A 27 -3.96 15.08 4.28
N SER A 28 -4.51 15.73 3.26
CA SER A 28 -4.29 15.39 1.85
C SER A 28 -2.90 15.82 1.38
N THR A 29 -2.43 17.00 1.77
CA THR A 29 -1.09 17.52 1.41
C THR A 29 0.02 16.74 2.08
N LEU A 30 -0.13 16.40 3.36
CA LEU A 30 0.80 15.49 4.05
C LEU A 30 0.77 14.09 3.43
N ALA A 31 -0.42 13.60 3.05
CA ALA A 31 -0.56 12.35 2.30
C ALA A 31 0.05 12.45 0.90
N MET A 32 0.04 13.61 0.23
CA MET A 32 0.69 13.83 -1.05
C MET A 32 2.21 13.77 -0.92
N GLY A 33 2.80 14.38 0.12
CA GLY A 33 4.23 14.28 0.40
C GLY A 33 4.71 12.84 0.63
N ILE A 34 3.92 12.05 1.38
CA ILE A 34 4.17 10.61 1.58
C ILE A 34 4.06 9.84 0.25
N ARG A 35 3.01 10.12 -0.55
CA ARG A 35 2.79 9.47 -1.85
C ARG A 35 3.95 9.72 -2.80
N HIS A 36 4.41 10.97 -2.91
CA HIS A 36 5.57 11.32 -3.74
C HIS A 36 6.85 10.57 -3.29
N LYS A 37 7.10 10.46 -1.98
CA LYS A 37 8.23 9.65 -1.45
C LYS A 37 8.06 8.15 -1.73
N ILE A 38 6.84 7.62 -1.73
CA ILE A 38 6.57 6.21 -2.09
C ILE A 38 6.84 5.97 -3.57
N GLU A 39 6.40 6.89 -4.44
CA GLU A 39 6.64 6.85 -5.88
C GLU A 39 8.13 6.89 -6.19
N GLU A 40 8.87 7.81 -5.57
CA GLU A 40 10.31 7.91 -5.74
C GLU A 40 11.04 6.63 -5.29
N LYS A 41 10.64 6.04 -4.16
CA LYS A 41 11.16 4.73 -3.71
C LYS A 41 10.90 3.63 -4.74
N ARG A 42 9.70 3.61 -5.36
CA ARG A 42 9.34 2.63 -6.39
C ARG A 42 10.16 2.85 -7.67
N ARG A 43 10.35 4.10 -8.08
CA ARG A 43 11.20 4.49 -9.22
C ARG A 43 12.64 4.01 -9.01
N LEU A 44 13.25 4.33 -7.87
CA LEU A 44 14.62 3.91 -7.53
C LEU A 44 14.76 2.38 -7.42
N ARG A 45 13.73 1.69 -6.93
CA ARG A 45 13.73 0.22 -6.92
C ARG A 45 13.78 -0.36 -8.32
N ARG A 46 13.01 0.20 -9.27
CA ARG A 46 13.06 -0.22 -10.66
C ARG A 46 14.44 0.01 -11.26
N VAL A 47 15.03 1.17 -11.03
CA VAL A 47 16.41 1.49 -11.49
C VAL A 47 17.41 0.46 -10.95
N TRP A 48 17.41 0.21 -9.64
CA TRP A 48 18.32 -0.77 -9.03
C TRP A 48 18.09 -2.21 -9.52
N GLN A 49 16.84 -2.61 -9.77
CA GLN A 49 16.53 -3.93 -10.32
C GLN A 49 17.08 -4.11 -11.74
N LEU A 50 17.10 -3.04 -12.55
CA LEU A 50 17.63 -3.05 -13.90
C LEU A 50 19.15 -2.91 -13.94
N SER A 51 19.73 -1.99 -13.17
CA SER A 51 21.15 -1.64 -13.25
C SER A 51 22.05 -2.51 -12.36
N ARG A 52 21.53 -2.98 -11.23
CA ARG A 52 22.25 -3.71 -10.18
C ARG A 52 23.49 -2.99 -9.61
N HIS A 53 23.66 -1.70 -9.86
CA HIS A 53 24.80 -0.92 -9.37
C HIS A 53 24.67 -0.53 -7.88
N LEU A 54 25.81 -0.38 -7.21
CA LEU A 54 25.90 -0.04 -5.79
C LEU A 54 25.48 1.41 -5.49
N SER A 55 25.71 2.33 -6.42
CA SER A 55 25.24 3.72 -6.36
C SER A 55 23.72 3.78 -6.29
N ASP A 56 23.04 3.05 -7.17
CA ASP A 56 21.57 2.99 -7.23
C ASP A 56 20.97 2.30 -5.98
N LYS A 57 21.64 1.26 -5.47
CA LYS A 57 21.27 0.64 -4.20
C LYS A 57 21.38 1.63 -3.03
N SER A 58 22.42 2.45 -3.02
CA SER A 58 22.62 3.49 -2.01
C SER A 58 21.53 4.56 -2.08
N ALA A 59 21.18 5.01 -3.29
CA ALA A 59 20.07 5.94 -3.52
C ALA A 59 18.73 5.37 -3.04
N LEU A 60 18.43 4.11 -3.37
CA LEU A 60 17.23 3.42 -2.90
C LEU A 60 17.18 3.34 -1.36
N ASN A 61 18.30 2.95 -0.72
CA ASN A 61 18.37 2.85 0.74
C ASN A 61 18.16 4.20 1.43
N ARG A 62 18.72 5.28 0.87
CA ARG A 62 18.49 6.64 1.35
C ARG A 62 17.01 7.01 1.28
N ALA A 63 16.36 6.79 0.13
CA ALA A 63 14.93 7.07 -0.03
C ALA A 63 14.05 6.23 0.94
N ILE A 64 14.42 4.97 1.19
CA ILE A 64 13.75 4.12 2.19
C ILE A 64 13.91 4.73 3.60
N LYS A 65 15.12 5.16 3.98
CA LYS A 65 15.38 5.75 5.30
C LYS A 65 14.60 7.04 5.50
N GLU A 66 14.58 7.91 4.50
CA GLU A 66 13.81 9.16 4.50
C GLU A 66 12.31 8.88 4.67
N LEU A 67 11.75 7.97 3.87
CA LEU A 67 10.33 7.60 3.97
C LEU A 67 9.99 7.03 5.36
N LYS A 68 10.83 6.14 5.91
CA LYS A 68 10.66 5.60 7.27
C LYS A 68 10.73 6.70 8.34
N SER A 69 11.59 7.69 8.17
CA SER A 69 11.71 8.81 9.09
C SER A 69 10.44 9.66 9.05
N LEU A 70 9.97 9.99 7.85
CA LEU A 70 8.77 10.79 7.65
C LEU A 70 7.52 10.09 8.21
N LEU A 71 7.33 8.80 7.94
CA LEU A 71 6.22 8.02 8.50
C LEU A 71 6.24 7.99 10.03
N ARG A 72 7.43 7.90 10.64
CA ARG A 72 7.57 7.96 12.11
C ARG A 72 7.23 9.33 12.65
N ALA A 73 7.70 10.40 12.01
CA ALA A 73 7.38 11.77 12.39
C ALA A 73 5.87 12.02 12.32
N THR A 74 5.21 11.60 11.25
CA THR A 74 3.75 11.75 11.12
C THR A 74 2.99 10.93 12.16
N ALA A 75 3.42 9.70 12.44
CA ALA A 75 2.80 8.90 13.49
C ALA A 75 2.95 9.56 14.87
N ASN A 76 4.15 10.06 15.18
CA ASN A 76 4.39 10.78 16.43
C ASN A 76 3.53 12.04 16.55
N GLU A 77 3.39 12.80 15.47
CA GLU A 77 2.54 13.99 15.44
C GLU A 77 1.07 13.64 15.71
N THR A 78 0.55 12.59 15.08
CA THR A 78 -0.83 12.13 15.36
C THR A 78 -1.00 11.70 16.82
N VAL A 79 0.02 11.08 17.43
CA VAL A 79 -0.01 10.73 18.86
C VAL A 79 -0.03 11.99 19.71
N ARG A 80 0.82 12.98 19.42
CA ARG A 80 0.87 14.26 20.15
C ARG A 80 -0.48 14.99 20.10
N GLN A 81 -1.06 15.16 18.92
CA GLN A 81 -2.38 15.76 18.74
C GLN A 81 -3.47 14.99 19.50
N THR A 82 -3.38 13.66 19.49
CA THR A 82 -4.34 12.81 20.22
C THR A 82 -4.18 12.99 21.73
N LEU A 83 -2.96 13.12 22.25
CA LEU A 83 -2.69 13.42 23.67
C LEU A 83 -3.15 14.82 24.07
N GLU A 84 -2.97 15.83 23.21
CA GLU A 84 -3.46 17.20 23.44
C GLU A 84 -4.98 17.24 23.56
N LEU A 85 -5.70 16.54 22.67
CA LEU A 85 -7.16 16.39 22.72
C LEU A 85 -7.66 15.57 23.92
N MET A 86 -6.78 14.83 24.60
CA MET A 86 -7.07 14.09 25.84
C MET A 86 -6.66 14.85 27.10
N SER A 87 -5.94 15.96 26.96
CA SER A 87 -5.49 16.80 28.08
C SER A 87 -6.70 17.47 28.76
N PRO A 88 -6.65 17.73 30.09
CA PRO A 88 -7.72 18.44 30.80
C PRO A 88 -8.08 19.81 30.20
N LEU A 89 -7.14 20.43 29.47
CA LEU A 89 -7.32 21.69 28.74
C LEU A 89 -8.06 21.52 27.40
N GLY A 90 -8.07 20.31 26.83
CA GLY A 90 -8.60 20.00 25.50
C GLY A 90 -10.04 19.48 25.52
N ARG A 91 -10.99 20.24 26.08
CA ARG A 91 -12.47 20.06 25.98
C ARG A 91 -13.07 18.63 26.07
N GLY A 92 -12.34 17.61 26.53
CA GLY A 92 -12.84 16.25 26.73
C GLY A 92 -13.33 15.50 25.48
N GLU A 93 -13.01 15.96 24.26
CA GLU A 93 -13.61 15.43 23.03
C GLU A 93 -13.21 13.97 22.71
N ARG A 94 -12.06 13.50 23.22
CA ARG A 94 -11.59 12.13 23.06
C ARG A 94 -11.36 11.47 24.42
N SER A 95 -12.07 10.38 24.70
CA SER A 95 -11.83 9.60 25.92
C SER A 95 -10.75 8.54 25.72
N LEU A 96 -9.95 8.28 26.77
CA LEU A 96 -8.93 7.23 26.79
C LEU A 96 -9.46 5.89 26.28
N ARG A 97 -10.70 5.53 26.65
CA ARG A 97 -11.37 4.30 26.18
C ARG A 97 -11.55 4.26 24.66
N LYS A 98 -11.94 5.37 24.02
CA LYS A 98 -12.06 5.42 22.55
C LYS A 98 -10.69 5.27 21.89
N SER A 99 -9.66 5.89 22.48
CA SER A 99 -8.26 5.80 22.02
C SER A 99 -7.60 4.45 22.28
N THR A 100 -8.05 3.64 23.24
CA THR A 100 -7.44 2.32 23.51
C THR A 100 -8.29 1.14 23.02
N LYS A 101 -9.51 1.38 22.56
CA LYS A 101 -10.44 0.34 22.08
C LYS A 101 -9.83 -0.54 20.97
N TYR A 102 -8.98 0.03 20.11
CA TYR A 102 -8.32 -0.74 19.05
C TYR A 102 -7.19 -1.63 19.57
N LEU A 103 -6.60 -1.30 20.72
CA LEU A 103 -5.50 -2.07 21.31
C LEU A 103 -6.00 -3.42 21.85
N ASN A 104 -7.25 -3.44 22.32
CA ASN A 104 -7.97 -4.63 22.76
C ASN A 104 -8.74 -5.32 21.62
N LYS A 105 -8.50 -4.95 20.36
CA LYS A 105 -9.20 -5.56 19.23
C LYS A 105 -8.73 -7.00 19.08
N VAL A 106 -9.59 -7.93 19.49
CA VAL A 106 -9.39 -9.37 19.30
C VAL A 106 -9.10 -9.62 17.83
N ARG A 107 -7.98 -10.30 17.53
CA ARG A 107 -7.71 -10.77 16.18
C ARG A 107 -8.84 -11.71 15.79
N ILE A 108 -9.59 -11.35 14.75
CA ILE A 108 -10.63 -12.21 14.20
C ILE A 108 -9.92 -13.46 13.69
N PRO A 109 -10.25 -14.66 14.19
CA PRO A 109 -9.63 -15.89 13.72
C PRO A 109 -9.98 -16.09 12.25
N ILE A 110 -9.03 -16.61 11.47
CA ILE A 110 -9.27 -16.98 10.07
C ILE A 110 -10.38 -18.03 10.07
N PRO A 111 -11.47 -17.82 9.29
CA PRO A 111 -12.59 -18.75 9.28
C PRO A 111 -12.14 -20.15 8.83
N PRO A 112 -12.85 -21.21 9.24
CA PRO A 112 -12.57 -22.56 8.80
C PRO A 112 -12.61 -22.68 7.26
N ILE A 113 -11.71 -23.49 6.70
CA ILE A 113 -11.67 -23.78 5.26
C ILE A 113 -12.44 -25.06 4.99
N ARG A 114 -13.17 -25.14 3.88
CA ARG A 114 -13.90 -26.35 3.50
C ARG A 114 -12.93 -27.41 2.98
N ASN A 115 -12.97 -28.60 3.57
CA ASN A 115 -12.21 -29.77 3.13
C ASN A 115 -13.20 -30.88 2.71
N GLY A 116 -13.68 -30.81 1.46
CA GLY A 116 -14.73 -31.69 0.97
C GLY A 116 -16.04 -31.57 1.76
N ASN A 117 -16.33 -32.59 2.57
CA ASN A 117 -17.51 -32.68 3.44
C ASN A 117 -17.26 -32.23 4.89
N THR A 118 -16.01 -31.97 5.27
CA THR A 118 -15.64 -31.50 6.61
C THR A 118 -15.06 -30.07 6.54
N TRP A 119 -14.77 -29.48 7.70
CA TRP A 119 -14.23 -28.14 7.82
C TRP A 119 -12.90 -28.18 8.57
N ALA A 120 -11.84 -27.63 7.96
CA ALA A 120 -10.54 -27.44 8.56
C ALA A 120 -10.57 -26.20 9.48
N ARG A 121 -10.53 -26.43 10.79
CA ARG A 121 -10.67 -25.39 11.81
C ARG A 121 -9.33 -24.96 12.37
N THR A 122 -8.40 -25.90 12.54
CA THR A 122 -7.05 -25.62 13.04
C THR A 122 -6.15 -25.10 11.92
N ASP A 123 -5.09 -24.36 12.27
CA ASP A 123 -4.18 -23.82 11.26
C ASP A 123 -3.41 -24.92 10.52
N ILE A 124 -3.17 -26.06 11.19
CA ILE A 124 -2.56 -27.26 10.60
C ILE A 124 -3.49 -27.87 9.56
N GLU A 125 -4.76 -28.14 9.92
CA GLU A 125 -5.77 -28.69 8.99
C GLU A 125 -5.97 -27.77 7.77
N LYS A 126 -5.95 -26.45 7.99
CA LYS A 126 -6.07 -25.46 6.90
C LYS A 126 -4.89 -25.55 5.93
N ALA A 127 -3.68 -25.67 6.46
CA ALA A 127 -2.47 -25.82 5.64
C ALA A 127 -2.53 -27.11 4.81
N GLU A 128 -2.88 -28.24 5.42
CA GLU A 128 -3.01 -29.53 4.74
C GLU A 128 -4.07 -29.50 3.64
N THR A 129 -5.23 -28.89 3.93
CA THR A 129 -6.31 -28.72 2.95
C THR A 129 -5.85 -27.89 1.75
N LEU A 130 -5.12 -26.79 1.99
CA LEU A 130 -4.55 -25.96 0.93
C LEU A 130 -3.50 -26.73 0.11
N VAL A 131 -2.60 -27.47 0.76
CA VAL A 131 -1.59 -28.28 0.06
C VAL A 131 -2.27 -29.29 -0.88
N THR A 132 -3.27 -30.00 -0.36
CA THR A 132 -4.02 -31.00 -1.14
C THR A 132 -4.72 -30.37 -2.35
N HIS A 133 -5.37 -29.23 -2.14
CA HIS A 133 -6.05 -28.51 -3.21
C HIS A 133 -5.07 -27.99 -4.27
N LEU A 134 -3.97 -27.36 -3.85
CA LEU A 134 -2.97 -26.83 -4.78
C LEU A 134 -2.29 -27.95 -5.57
N ALA A 135 -1.99 -29.08 -4.95
CA ALA A 135 -1.44 -30.26 -5.63
C ALA A 135 -2.43 -30.84 -6.67
N ALA A 136 -3.74 -30.72 -6.43
CA ALA A 136 -4.75 -31.14 -7.39
C ALA A 136 -4.88 -30.18 -8.57
N VAL A 137 -4.80 -28.87 -8.32
CA VAL A 137 -4.95 -27.82 -9.35
C VAL A 137 -3.71 -27.69 -10.22
N PHE A 138 -2.52 -27.74 -9.63
CA PHE A 138 -1.25 -27.58 -10.35
C PHE A 138 -0.66 -28.92 -10.78
N LYS A 139 -1.48 -29.74 -11.44
CA LYS A 139 -0.97 -30.93 -12.13
C LYS A 139 -0.46 -30.50 -13.51
N PRO A 140 0.75 -30.94 -13.93
CA PRO A 140 1.17 -30.81 -15.32
C PRO A 140 0.07 -31.37 -16.22
N ASN A 141 -0.27 -30.66 -17.28
CA ASN A 141 -1.21 -31.18 -18.26
C ASN A 141 -0.63 -32.50 -18.78
N GLU A 142 -1.45 -33.56 -18.85
CA GLU A 142 -1.00 -34.78 -19.51
C GLU A 142 -0.66 -34.39 -20.96
N ALA A 143 0.60 -34.54 -21.34
CA ALA A 143 1.07 -34.20 -22.68
C ALA A 143 0.40 -35.15 -23.67
N GLN A 144 -0.80 -34.79 -24.11
CA GLN A 144 -1.58 -35.51 -25.08
C GLN A 144 -1.61 -34.65 -26.34
N GLY A 145 -0.69 -34.96 -27.24
CA GLY A 145 -0.71 -34.49 -28.62
C GLY A 145 0.43 -33.53 -28.95
N ASP A 146 1.36 -34.08 -29.73
CA ASP A 146 2.36 -33.46 -30.59
C ASP A 146 3.35 -32.50 -29.93
N ASP A 147 4.61 -32.96 -29.86
CA ASP A 147 5.77 -32.08 -29.91
C ASP A 147 5.62 -31.23 -31.18
N ASP A 148 5.02 -30.05 -31.03
CA ASP A 148 4.87 -29.09 -32.12
C ASP A 148 6.30 -28.73 -32.55
N PRO A 149 6.75 -29.14 -33.76
CA PRO A 149 8.13 -28.95 -34.18
C PRO A 149 8.51 -27.47 -34.26
N ASP A 150 7.51 -26.57 -34.29
CA ASP A 150 7.71 -25.14 -34.22
C ASP A 150 8.16 -24.69 -32.82
N ILE A 151 7.79 -25.40 -31.74
CA ILE A 151 8.22 -25.07 -30.37
C ILE A 151 9.72 -25.33 -30.21
N ASP A 152 10.23 -26.47 -30.68
CA ASP A 152 11.66 -26.77 -30.64
C ASP A 152 12.48 -25.83 -31.54
N PHE A 153 11.91 -25.43 -32.68
CA PHE A 153 12.51 -24.41 -33.54
C PHE A 153 12.56 -23.03 -32.85
N ILE A 154 11.51 -22.63 -32.14
CA ILE A 154 11.45 -21.39 -31.37
C ILE A 154 12.42 -21.43 -30.18
N LEU A 155 12.48 -22.53 -29.41
CA LEU A 155 13.36 -22.64 -28.25
C LEU A 155 14.84 -22.66 -28.61
N ASN A 156 15.19 -23.23 -29.78
CA ASN A 156 16.56 -23.27 -30.29
C ASN A 156 16.92 -22.07 -31.18
N GLN A 157 15.99 -21.15 -31.42
CA GLN A 157 16.34 -19.85 -31.99
C GLN A 157 17.11 -19.05 -30.94
N ASP A 158 18.29 -18.54 -31.35
CA ASP A 158 18.98 -17.46 -30.65
C ASP A 158 18.12 -16.19 -30.74
N PHE A 159 17.07 -16.11 -29.92
CA PHE A 159 16.52 -14.82 -29.58
C PHE A 159 17.64 -14.10 -28.85
N GLN A 160 18.36 -13.23 -29.56
CA GLN A 160 19.13 -12.20 -28.93
C GLN A 160 18.15 -11.46 -28.02
N LEU A 161 18.18 -11.78 -26.72
CA LEU A 161 17.63 -10.94 -25.69
C LEU A 161 18.38 -9.63 -25.88
N MET A 162 17.79 -8.72 -26.65
CA MET A 162 18.31 -7.40 -26.88
C MET A 162 18.16 -6.66 -25.56
N PHE A 163 19.03 -6.97 -24.60
CA PHE A 163 19.33 -6.09 -23.51
C PHE A 163 19.92 -4.85 -24.17
N ARG A 164 19.07 -3.87 -24.52
CA ARG A 164 19.53 -2.56 -24.96
C ARG A 164 20.53 -2.08 -23.92
N PRO A 165 21.82 -1.93 -24.25
CA PRO A 165 22.72 -1.22 -23.35
C PRO A 165 22.18 0.21 -23.28
N HIS A 166 21.70 0.60 -22.10
CA HIS A 166 21.31 1.98 -21.87
C HIS A 166 22.57 2.82 -22.03
N GLN A 167 22.61 3.63 -23.09
CA GLN A 167 23.68 4.59 -23.30
C GLN A 167 23.70 5.54 -22.11
N HIS A 168 24.76 5.46 -21.32
CA HIS A 168 24.96 6.32 -20.16
C HIS A 168 25.17 7.75 -20.67
N HIS A 169 24.12 8.58 -20.65
CA HIS A 169 24.33 10.02 -20.78
C HIS A 169 24.90 10.54 -19.46
N PRO A 170 26.09 11.18 -19.47
CA PRO A 170 26.65 11.77 -18.28
C PRO A 170 25.79 12.96 -17.87
N VAL A 171 25.25 12.92 -16.65
CA VAL A 171 24.64 14.07 -16.01
C VAL A 171 25.77 15.03 -15.66
N LYS A 172 25.84 16.17 -16.35
CA LYS A 172 26.74 17.27 -15.99
C LYS A 172 26.25 17.86 -14.66
N TYR A 173 27.17 17.94 -13.70
CA TYR A 173 26.99 18.63 -12.42
C TYR A 173 26.87 20.14 -12.61
#